data_AF-A0A8B3PL72-F1
#
_entry.id   AF-A0A8B3PL72-F1
#
_cell.length_a   1.000
_cell.length_b   1.000
_cell.length_c   1.000
_cell.angle_alpha   90.00
_cell.angle_beta   90.00
_cell.angle_gamma   90.00
#
_symmetry.space_group_name_H-M   'P 1'
#
loop_
_entity.id
_entity.type
_entity.pdbx_description
1 polymer ?
#
loop_
_entity_poly.entity_id
_entity_poly.type
_entity_poly.pdbx_seq_one_letter_code
_entity_poly.pdbx_strand_id
1 'polypeptide(L)' 'KDDRVFFDASLKIGPQVATALAASGVIGRAMPQGDILGFAPPLCLTREEADIVVAKTADAVKSVFAT' A
#
# COMPACT_ATOMS: atom_id res chain seq x y z
N LYS A 1 16.59 15.32 -2.30
CA LYS A 1 15.78 14.90 -3.47
C LYS A 1 16.54 13.87 -4.30
N ASP A 2 17.87 13.90 -4.31
CA ASP A 2 18.75 12.98 -5.05
C ASP A 2 19.28 11.80 -4.20
N ASP A 3 18.81 11.69 -2.97
CA ASP A 3 19.21 10.74 -1.94
C ASP A 3 18.21 9.59 -1.77
N ARG A 4 17.17 9.51 -2.62
CA ARG A 4 16.19 8.42 -2.58
C ARG A 4 16.80 7.17 -3.19
N VAL A 5 17.13 6.21 -2.34
CA VAL A 5 17.60 4.88 -2.73
C VAL A 5 16.39 3.94 -2.76
N PHE A 6 16.30 3.09 -3.78
CA PHE A 6 15.30 2.03 -3.82
C PHE A 6 15.57 0.99 -2.74
N PHE A 7 14.52 0.32 -2.27
CA PHE A 7 14.69 -0.84 -1.41
C PHE A 7 15.36 -1.97 -2.18
N ASP A 8 16.10 -2.81 -1.45
CA ASP A 8 16.60 -4.06 -2.03
C ASP A 8 15.41 -4.94 -2.44
N ALA A 9 15.46 -5.49 -3.66
CA ALA A 9 14.35 -6.26 -4.22
C ALA A 9 14.00 -7.51 -3.40
N SER A 10 14.96 -8.07 -2.65
CA SER A 10 14.72 -9.22 -1.77
C SER A 10 13.81 -8.89 -0.58
N LEU A 11 13.72 -7.61 -0.19
CA LEU A 11 12.84 -7.15 0.87
C LEU A 11 11.37 -7.18 0.47
N LYS A 12 11.03 -7.12 -0.82
CA LYS A 12 9.65 -7.22 -1.33
C LYS A 12 8.67 -6.27 -0.61
N ILE A 13 9.05 -5.02 -0.39
CA ILE A 13 8.29 -4.05 0.39
C ILE A 13 6.88 -3.82 -0.18
N GLY A 14 6.77 -3.57 -1.49
CA GLY A 14 5.48 -3.38 -2.17
C GLY A 14 4.52 -4.55 -1.94
N PRO A 15 4.92 -5.80 -2.24
CA PRO A 15 4.13 -7.00 -1.91
C PRO A 15 3.75 -7.11 -0.43
N GLN A 16 4.66 -6.84 0.51
CA GLN A 16 4.36 -6.91 1.94
C GLN A 16 3.24 -5.94 2.33
N VAL A 17 3.30 -4.69 1.86
CA VAL A 17 2.27 -3.68 2.15
C VAL A 17 0.92 -4.09 1.53
N ALA A 18 0.91 -4.59 0.30
CA ALA A 18 -0.32 -5.07 -0.34
C ALA A 18 -0.95 -6.25 0.43
N THR A 19 -0.13 -7.20 0.91
CA THR A 19 -0.60 -8.32 1.74
C THR A 19 -1.16 -7.83 3.09
N ALA A 20 -0.48 -6.90 3.77
CA ALA A 20 -0.96 -6.34 5.03
C ALA A 20 -2.29 -5.59 4.87
N LEU A 21 -2.44 -4.84 3.77
CA LEU A 21 -3.68 -4.15 3.45
C LEU A 21 -4.83 -5.13 3.16
N ALA A 22 -4.56 -6.19 2.40
CA ALA A 22 -5.52 -7.25 2.12
C ALA A 22 -6.00 -7.96 3.40
N ALA A 23 -5.09 -8.21 4.37
CA ALA A 23 -5.45 -8.76 5.66
C ALA A 23 -6.41 -7.86 6.47
N SER A 24 -6.40 -6.55 6.19
CA SER A 24 -7.30 -5.55 6.78
C SER A 24 -8.60 -5.38 5.99
N GLY A 25 -8.84 -6.18 4.94
CA GLY A 25 -10.07 -6.19 4.16
C GLY A 25 -10.18 -5.08 3.09
N VAL A 26 -9.07 -4.45 2.71
CA VAL A 26 -9.00 -3.53 1.57
C VAL A 26 -8.01 -4.10 0.55
N ILE A 27 -8.34 -4.02 -0.74
CA ILE A 27 -7.46 -4.55 -1.79
C ILE A 27 -6.77 -3.39 -2.49
N GLY A 28 -5.44 -3.36 -2.38
CA GLY A 28 -4.54 -2.57 -3.22
C GLY A 28 -3.57 -3.47 -3.96
N ARG A 29 -3.09 -3.05 -5.13
CA ARG A 29 -2.17 -3.86 -5.95
C ARG A 29 -0.73 -3.42 -5.74
N ALA A 30 0.16 -4.35 -5.42
CA ALA A 30 1.59 -4.14 -5.62
C ALA A 30 1.88 -4.08 -7.12
N MET A 31 2.22 -2.89 -7.63
CA MET A 31 2.50 -2.67 -9.05
C MET A 31 3.90 -3.21 -9.41
N PRO A 32 4.12 -3.65 -10.66
CA PRO A 32 5.41 -4.19 -11.07
C PRO A 32 6.49 -3.10 -11.10
N GLN A 33 7.76 -3.55 -11.07
CA GLN A 33 8.95 -2.70 -11.27
C GLN A 33 9.14 -1.59 -10.21
N GLY A 34 8.71 -1.84 -8.98
CA GLY A 34 9.00 -0.98 -7.84
C GLY A 34 8.15 -1.33 -6.62
N ASP A 35 8.39 -0.62 -5.52
CA ASP A 35 7.58 -0.71 -4.31
C ASP A 35 6.44 0.31 -4.37
N ILE A 36 5.44 0.00 -5.19
CA ILE A 36 4.32 0.90 -5.51
C ILE A 36 3.00 0.20 -5.17
N LEU A 37 2.16 0.86 -4.38
CA LEU A 37 0.80 0.42 -4.09
C LEU A 37 -0.20 1.20 -4.95
N GLY A 38 -0.91 0.51 -5.83
CA GLY A 38 -1.87 1.08 -6.77
C GLY A 38 -3.31 1.02 -6.27
N PHE A 39 -4.06 2.09 -6.52
CA PHE A 39 -5.50 2.21 -6.25
C PHE A 39 -6.23 2.61 -7.53
N ALA A 40 -7.29 1.86 -7.85
CA ALA A 40 -8.19 2.15 -8.96
C ALA A 40 -9.62 1.71 -8.56
N PRO A 41 -10.25 2.42 -7.61
CA PRO A 41 -11.56 2.02 -7.09
C PRO A 41 -12.68 2.28 -8.13
N PRO A 42 -13.88 1.69 -7.93
CA PRO A 42 -15.06 2.00 -8.72
C PRO A 42 -15.43 3.50 -8.65
N LEU A 43 -16.08 4.01 -9.69
CA LEU A 43 -16.49 5.43 -9.77
C LEU A 43 -17.61 5.79 -8.78
N CYS A 44 -18.27 4.81 -8.18
CA CYS A 44 -19.32 5.01 -7.17
C CYS A 44 -18.80 5.09 -5.72
N LEU A 45 -17.48 5.08 -5.52
CA LEU A 45 -16.87 5.19 -4.19
C LEU A 45 -17.29 6.49 -3.49
N THR A 46 -17.77 6.37 -2.25
CA THR A 46 -18.11 7.51 -1.39
C THR A 46 -16.87 8.07 -0.68
N ARG A 47 -17.00 9.24 -0.05
CA ARG A 47 -15.91 9.84 0.73
C ARG A 47 -15.58 9.00 1.96
N GLU A 48 -16.61 8.48 2.61
CA GLU A 48 -16.51 7.65 3.81
C GLU A 48 -15.78 6.33 3.50
N GLU A 49 -16.08 5.70 2.36
CA GLU A 49 -15.36 4.52 1.90
C GLU A 49 -13.90 4.84 1.54
N ALA A 50 -13.64 6.00 0.93
CA ALA A 50 -12.28 6.46 0.63
C ALA A 50 -11.47 6.67 1.92
N ASP A 51 -12.08 7.23 2.97
CA ASP A 51 -11.42 7.41 4.27
C ASP A 51 -11.03 6.06 4.89
N ILE A 52 -11.90 5.05 4.78
CA ILE A 52 -11.59 3.67 5.22
C ILE A 52 -10.39 3.10 4.44
N VAL A 53 -10.36 3.27 3.12
CA VAL A 53 -9.25 2.80 2.27
C VAL A 53 -7.93 3.45 2.69
N VAL A 54 -7.92 4.77 2.87
CA VAL A 54 -6.71 5.52 3.25
C VAL A 54 -6.25 5.16 4.67
N ALA A 55 -7.17 5.08 5.63
CA ALA A 55 -6.83 4.72 7.01
C ALA A 55 -6.18 3.34 7.10
N LYS A 56 -6.81 2.33 6.49
CA LYS A 56 -6.27 0.96 6.46
C LYS A 56 -4.95 0.87 5.70
N THR A 57 -4.79 1.67 4.64
CA THR A 57 -3.52 1.78 3.92
C THR A 57 -2.41 2.33 4.82
N ALA A 58 -2.68 3.40 5.56
CA ALA A 58 -1.71 3.99 6.48
C ALA A 58 -1.29 2.99 7.57
N ASP A 59 -2.24 2.22 8.10
CA ASP A 59 -1.95 1.19 9.11
C ASP A 59 -1.14 0.02 8.52
N ALA A 60 -1.45 -0.42 7.30
CA ALA A 60 -0.66 -1.44 6.59
C ALA A 60 0.78 -0.98 6.35
N VAL A 61 0.98 0.28 5.94
CA VAL A 61 2.33 0.86 5.78
C VAL A 61 3.04 0.90 7.13
N LYS A 62 2.42 1.44 8.18
CA LYS A 62 3.02 1.46 9.52
C LYS A 62 3.40 0.06 9.99
N SER A 63 2.55 -0.95 9.77
CA SER A 63 2.83 -2.33 10.17
C SER A 63 4.10 -2.90 9.52
N VAL A 64 4.31 -2.65 8.22
CA VAL A 64 5.49 -3.15 7.49
C VAL A 64 6.77 -2.40 7.88
N PHE A 65 6.67 -1.11 8.22
CA PHE A 65 7.81 -0.27 8.54
C PHE A 65 8.04 -0.05 10.04
N ALA A 66 7.17 -0.56 10.90
CA ALA A 66 7.34 -0.54 12.35
C ALA A 66 8.44 -1.54 12.73
N THR A 67 9.68 -1.06 12.72
CA THR A 67 10.84 -1.68 13.37
C THR A 67 11.44 -0.68 14.33
#